data_AF-A0A2W7RIF1-F1
#
_entry.id   AF-A0A2W7RIF1-F1
#
_cell.length_a   1.000
_cell.length_b   1.000
_cell.length_c   1.000
_cell.angle_alpha   90.00
_cell.angle_beta   90.00
_cell.angle_gamma   90.00
#
_symmetry.space_group_name_H-M   'P 1'
#
loop_
_entity.id
_entity.type
_entity.pdbx_description
1 polymer ?
#
loop_
_entity_poly.entity_id
_entity_poly.type
_entity_poly.pdbx_seq_one_letter_code
_entity_poly.pdbx_strand_id
1 'polypeptide(L)'
;MQNTLLIFFLLISSTFSLAQQNKQTAYVEFAYNNGNSMNQTIVLKFNAKECLETVYPPSARNWNNFKTKQYNSLSDSLHDAEMIKLLDSFFIKTDTRTIYKNIEDAYFIRSSTIDEKKYCYYDTIPPRDWELTSDTLTIAGYKCLKANFEFKSGQKGFVWYCPDIPVPFGPETLYGLPGFILEVGSYNSNFSIKLKKIQIPFNDNSNLQPCNNAKLVTKAQYQKLINENNNNFEKMMLQLQKSN
;
A
#
# COMPACT_ATOMS: atom_id res chain seq x y z
N MET A 1 17.54 -39.22 -35.31
CA MET A 1 18.07 -37.88 -34.98
C MET A 1 17.05 -36.75 -35.20
N GLN A 2 16.17 -36.84 -36.19
CA GLN A 2 15.20 -35.77 -36.50
C GLN A 2 14.12 -35.56 -35.42
N ASN A 3 13.62 -36.63 -34.78
CA ASN A 3 12.61 -36.53 -33.71
C ASN A 3 13.16 -35.96 -32.39
N THR A 4 14.44 -36.16 -32.11
CA THR A 4 15.07 -35.67 -30.86
C THR A 4 15.28 -34.16 -30.88
N LEU A 5 15.59 -33.58 -32.06
CA LEU A 5 15.69 -32.12 -32.24
C LEU A 5 14.34 -31.42 -32.08
N LEU A 6 13.24 -32.05 -32.55
CA LEU A 6 11.89 -31.50 -32.47
C LEU A 6 11.37 -31.39 -31.03
N ILE A 7 11.68 -32.38 -30.19
CA ILE A 7 11.31 -32.36 -28.76
C ILE A 7 12.10 -31.28 -28.01
N PHE A 8 13.39 -31.11 -28.32
CA PHE A 8 14.21 -30.06 -27.73
C PHE A 8 13.73 -28.66 -28.12
N PHE A 9 13.32 -28.46 -29.38
CA PHE A 9 12.78 -27.19 -29.84
C PHE A 9 11.43 -26.84 -29.19
N LEU A 10 10.56 -27.85 -28.99
CA LEU A 10 9.28 -27.67 -28.27
C LEU A 10 9.49 -27.31 -26.80
N LEU A 11 10.48 -27.90 -26.11
CA LEU A 11 10.83 -27.59 -24.72
C LEU A 11 11.47 -26.20 -24.57
N ILE A 12 12.23 -25.74 -25.57
CA ILE A 12 12.80 -24.38 -25.56
C ILE A 12 11.71 -23.34 -25.86
N SER A 13 10.75 -23.63 -26.75
CA SER A 13 9.64 -22.71 -27.02
C SER A 13 8.65 -22.57 -25.86
N SER A 14 8.41 -23.65 -25.10
CA SER A 14 7.54 -23.59 -23.94
C SER A 14 8.18 -22.83 -22.78
N THR A 15 9.50 -22.95 -22.59
CA THR A 15 10.25 -22.18 -21.59
C THR A 15 10.42 -20.71 -21.96
N PHE A 16 10.62 -20.37 -23.24
CA PHE A 16 10.61 -18.96 -23.69
C PHE A 16 9.22 -18.33 -23.54
N SER A 17 8.15 -19.07 -23.84
CA SER A 17 6.77 -18.60 -23.66
C SER A 17 6.38 -18.44 -22.19
N LEU A 18 6.93 -19.26 -21.27
CA LEU A 18 6.76 -19.13 -19.82
C LEU A 18 7.60 -17.96 -19.25
N ALA A 19 8.80 -17.71 -19.78
CA ALA A 19 9.63 -16.57 -19.38
C ALA A 19 9.03 -15.22 -19.84
N GLN A 20 8.20 -15.23 -20.88
CA GLN A 20 7.46 -14.08 -21.39
C GLN A 20 6.00 -14.03 -20.89
N GLN A 21 5.60 -14.90 -19.96
CA GLN A 21 4.26 -14.84 -19.35
C GLN A 21 4.17 -13.64 -18.39
N ASN A 22 3.81 -12.52 -19.00
CA ASN A 22 3.11 -11.36 -18.46
C ASN A 22 3.70 -10.73 -17.19
N LYS A 23 4.47 -9.65 -17.39
CA LYS A 23 4.46 -8.51 -16.44
C LYS A 23 3.02 -7.98 -16.35
N GLN A 24 2.16 -8.68 -15.62
CA GLN A 24 0.83 -8.19 -15.32
C GLN A 24 0.99 -7.21 -14.18
N THR A 25 1.01 -5.95 -14.54
CA THR A 25 0.99 -4.85 -13.60
C THR A 25 -0.43 -4.66 -13.10
N ALA A 26 -0.55 -4.40 -11.81
CA ALA A 26 -1.83 -4.07 -11.19
C ALA A 26 -1.74 -2.69 -10.56
N TYR A 27 -2.88 -2.01 -10.51
CA TYR A 27 -3.08 -0.83 -9.69
C TYR A 27 -4.20 -1.11 -8.71
N VAL A 28 -3.92 -0.96 -7.42
CA VAL A 28 -4.88 -1.25 -6.36
C VAL A 28 -4.97 -0.06 -5.42
N GLU A 29 -6.18 0.39 -5.12
CA GLU A 29 -6.45 1.38 -4.07
C GLU A 29 -7.14 0.69 -2.90
N PHE A 30 -6.65 0.93 -1.68
CA PHE A 30 -7.31 0.54 -0.44
C PHE A 30 -7.75 1.77 0.35
N ALA A 31 -8.88 1.64 1.04
CA ALA A 31 -9.27 2.52 2.13
C ALA A 31 -8.77 1.94 3.44
N TYR A 32 -7.96 2.72 4.14
CA TYR A 32 -7.41 2.39 5.45
C TYR A 32 -8.20 3.12 6.54
N ASN A 33 -8.68 2.37 7.53
CA ASN A 33 -9.40 2.86 8.69
C ASN A 33 -8.69 2.37 9.96
N ASN A 34 -8.25 3.30 10.81
CA ASN A 34 -7.58 3.01 12.08
C ASN A 34 -8.49 3.15 13.32
N GLY A 35 -9.81 3.20 13.14
CA GLY A 35 -10.78 3.45 14.21
C GLY A 35 -10.96 4.93 14.54
N ASN A 36 -10.11 5.82 14.02
CA ASN A 36 -10.32 7.26 14.01
C ASN A 36 -10.80 7.68 12.60
N SER A 37 -11.58 8.76 12.52
CA SER A 37 -12.32 9.23 11.32
C SER A 37 -11.50 9.58 10.06
N MET A 38 -10.24 9.18 9.96
CA MET A 38 -9.33 9.54 8.86
C MET A 38 -9.07 8.33 7.96
N ASN A 39 -9.80 8.28 6.85
CA ASN A 39 -9.53 7.31 5.79
C ASN A 39 -8.23 7.71 5.08
N GLN A 40 -7.27 6.78 4.99
CA GLN A 40 -6.08 6.93 4.13
C GLN A 40 -6.22 6.08 2.87
N THR A 41 -5.61 6.53 1.78
CA THR A 41 -5.55 5.76 0.54
C THR A 41 -4.19 5.10 0.43
N ILE A 42 -4.19 3.77 0.27
CA ILE A 42 -2.96 3.01 -0.02
C ILE A 42 -3.04 2.57 -1.48
N VAL A 43 -2.02 2.89 -2.26
CA VAL A 43 -1.89 2.48 -3.65
C VAL A 43 -0.80 1.42 -3.78
N LEU A 44 -1.14 0.28 -4.37
CA LEU A 44 -0.15 -0.75 -4.73
C LEU A 44 -0.01 -0.82 -6.23
N LYS A 45 1.25 -0.83 -6.68
CA LYS A 45 1.68 -1.16 -8.03
C LYS A 45 2.60 -2.37 -7.95
N PHE A 46 2.21 -3.48 -8.57
CA PHE A 46 3.00 -4.71 -8.48
C PHE A 46 3.05 -5.47 -9.79
N ASN A 47 4.07 -6.30 -9.93
CA ASN A 47 4.19 -7.37 -10.91
C ASN A 47 4.36 -8.71 -10.17
N ALA A 48 4.81 -9.77 -10.83
CA ALA A 48 4.99 -11.09 -10.20
C ALA A 48 6.07 -11.14 -9.09
N LYS A 49 7.03 -10.20 -9.11
CA LYS A 49 8.25 -10.21 -8.27
C LYS A 49 8.33 -9.04 -7.29
N GLU A 50 7.82 -7.90 -7.72
CA GLU A 50 8.03 -6.61 -7.06
C GLU A 50 6.69 -5.93 -6.77
N CYS A 51 6.63 -5.21 -5.66
CA CYS A 51 5.49 -4.39 -5.28
C CYS A 51 5.95 -3.06 -4.70
N LEU A 52 5.52 -1.95 -5.30
CA LEU A 52 5.61 -0.61 -4.74
C LEU A 52 4.26 -0.23 -4.14
N GLU A 53 4.28 -0.05 -2.83
CA GLU A 53 3.18 0.50 -2.06
C GLU A 53 3.43 1.97 -1.76
N THR A 54 2.42 2.80 -1.97
CA THR A 54 2.43 4.23 -1.64
C THR A 54 1.26 4.52 -0.70
N VAL A 55 1.57 5.02 0.49
CA VAL A 55 0.58 5.44 1.47
C VAL A 55 0.47 6.96 1.38
N TYR A 56 -0.70 7.43 0.93
CA TYR A 56 -0.99 8.86 0.87
C TYR A 56 -1.49 9.36 2.23
N PRO A 57 -1.16 10.61 2.61
CA PRO A 57 -1.71 11.22 3.80
C PRO A 57 -3.24 11.32 3.70
N PRO A 58 -3.97 11.36 4.84
CA PRO A 58 -5.41 11.58 4.82
C PRO A 58 -5.71 12.96 4.21
N SER A 59 -6.73 13.02 3.35
CA SER A 59 -7.16 14.31 2.78
C SER A 59 -7.62 15.28 3.89
N ALA A 60 -7.26 16.55 3.75
CA ALA A 60 -7.71 17.64 4.59
C ALA A 60 -9.24 17.75 4.63
N ARG A 61 -9.95 17.26 3.61
CA ARG A 61 -11.41 17.12 3.62
C ARG A 61 -11.97 16.39 4.85
N ASN A 62 -11.18 15.51 5.46
CA ASN A 62 -11.59 14.76 6.65
C ASN A 62 -11.42 15.54 7.96
N TRP A 63 -10.81 16.72 7.95
CA TRP A 63 -10.65 17.56 9.14
C TRP A 63 -12.00 18.16 9.55
N ASN A 64 -12.24 18.32 10.85
CA ASN A 64 -13.55 18.71 11.39
C ASN A 64 -14.08 20.00 10.76
N ASN A 65 -13.22 21.01 10.59
CA ASN A 65 -13.58 22.30 9.99
C ASN A 65 -14.06 22.21 8.54
N PHE A 66 -13.69 21.16 7.79
CA PHE A 66 -14.18 20.93 6.42
C PHE A 66 -15.29 19.86 6.39
N LYS A 67 -15.13 18.78 7.16
CA LYS A 67 -16.01 17.61 7.18
C LYS A 67 -17.41 17.94 7.71
N THR A 68 -17.51 18.80 8.73
CA THR A 68 -18.80 19.12 9.37
C THR A 68 -19.41 20.43 8.89
N LYS A 69 -18.69 21.19 8.04
CA LYS A 69 -19.15 22.49 7.56
C LYS A 69 -20.31 22.33 6.60
N GLN A 70 -21.38 23.09 6.86
CA GLN A 70 -22.47 23.28 5.92
C GLN A 70 -22.18 24.54 5.11
N TYR A 71 -22.38 24.46 3.79
CA TYR A 71 -22.09 25.55 2.87
C TYR A 71 -23.37 26.32 2.56
N ASN A 72 -23.31 27.65 2.68
CA ASN A 72 -24.44 28.53 2.40
C ASN A 72 -24.49 28.97 0.92
N SER A 73 -23.39 28.79 0.18
CA SER A 73 -23.29 29.13 -1.24
C SER A 73 -22.33 28.19 -1.98
N LEU A 74 -22.47 28.14 -3.31
CA LEU A 74 -21.53 27.42 -4.17
C LEU A 74 -20.12 28.01 -4.10
N SER A 75 -19.99 29.34 -4.04
CA SER A 75 -18.69 30.02 -3.93
C SER A 75 -17.93 29.61 -2.67
N ASP A 76 -18.61 29.49 -1.53
CA ASP A 76 -17.98 29.05 -0.29
C ASP A 76 -17.48 27.60 -0.39
N SER A 77 -18.27 26.73 -1.04
CA SER A 77 -17.91 25.33 -1.25
C SER A 77 -16.72 25.18 -2.19
N LEU A 78 -16.66 25.98 -3.26
CA LEU A 78 -15.55 25.97 -4.21
C LEU A 78 -14.26 26.50 -3.58
N HIS A 79 -14.35 27.57 -2.79
CA HIS A 79 -13.20 28.11 -2.07
C HIS A 79 -12.56 27.08 -1.13
N ASP A 80 -13.37 26.40 -0.31
CA ASP A 80 -12.86 25.33 0.56
C ASP A 80 -12.31 24.14 -0.25
N ALA A 81 -12.91 23.81 -1.40
CA ALA A 81 -12.40 22.75 -2.27
C ALA A 81 -11.00 23.08 -2.84
N GLU A 82 -10.74 24.33 -3.21
CA GLU A 82 -9.42 24.80 -3.63
C GLU A 82 -8.41 24.76 -2.49
N MET A 83 -8.81 25.20 -1.29
CA MET A 83 -7.96 25.14 -0.10
C MET A 83 -7.60 23.70 0.29
N ILE A 84 -8.57 22.78 0.27
CA ILE A 84 -8.34 21.35 0.49
C ILE A 84 -7.33 20.81 -0.52
N LYS A 85 -7.47 21.16 -1.81
CA LYS A 85 -6.55 20.71 -2.86
C LYS A 85 -5.11 21.21 -2.63
N LEU A 86 -4.96 22.45 -2.17
CA LEU A 86 -3.65 23.02 -1.82
C LEU A 86 -3.02 22.29 -0.63
N LEU A 87 -3.80 22.04 0.44
CA LEU A 87 -3.35 21.29 1.62
C LEU A 87 -2.98 19.85 1.25
N ASP A 88 -3.83 19.15 0.50
CA ASP A 88 -3.57 17.77 0.06
C ASP A 88 -2.29 17.71 -0.78
N SER A 89 -2.11 18.65 -1.72
CA SER A 89 -0.89 18.74 -2.54
C SER A 89 0.37 18.94 -1.69
N PHE A 90 0.29 19.83 -0.69
CA PHE A 90 1.38 20.06 0.26
C PHE A 90 1.73 18.78 1.02
N PHE A 91 0.76 18.12 1.66
CA PHE A 91 1.00 16.91 2.44
C PHE A 91 1.44 15.72 1.59
N ILE A 92 0.93 15.58 0.37
CA ILE A 92 1.42 14.55 -0.56
C ILE A 92 2.90 14.78 -0.85
N LYS A 93 3.34 16.03 -1.01
CA LYS A 93 4.76 16.33 -1.23
C LYS A 93 5.62 16.04 0.01
N THR A 94 5.11 16.35 1.20
CA THR A 94 5.90 16.32 2.44
C THR A 94 5.84 15.01 3.22
N ASP A 95 4.74 14.25 3.14
CA ASP A 95 4.43 13.14 4.05
C ASP A 95 4.09 11.82 3.35
N THR A 96 4.31 11.72 2.04
CA THR A 96 4.14 10.44 1.33
C THR A 96 5.15 9.41 1.83
N ARG A 97 4.64 8.20 2.11
CA ARG A 97 5.44 7.05 2.53
C ARG A 97 5.34 5.96 1.48
N THR A 98 6.46 5.28 1.22
CA THR A 98 6.48 4.16 0.27
C THR A 98 7.15 2.94 0.87
N ILE A 99 6.66 1.77 0.48
CA ILE A 99 7.28 0.48 0.78
C ILE A 99 7.46 -0.26 -0.55
N TYR A 100 8.70 -0.51 -0.93
CA TYR A 100 9.02 -1.41 -2.02
C TYR A 100 9.35 -2.79 -1.47
N LYS A 101 8.82 -3.84 -2.08
CA LYS A 101 8.98 -5.24 -1.68
C LYS A 101 9.52 -6.01 -2.88
N ASN A 102 10.64 -6.72 -2.71
CA ASN A 102 11.10 -7.75 -3.64
C ASN A 102 10.94 -9.11 -2.94
N ILE A 103 10.02 -9.94 -3.44
CA ILE A 103 9.73 -11.25 -2.85
C ILE A 103 10.78 -12.30 -3.25
N GLU A 104 11.40 -12.17 -4.42
CA GLU A 104 12.42 -13.09 -4.93
C GLU A 104 13.70 -13.01 -4.08
N ASP A 105 14.11 -11.78 -3.75
CA ASP A 105 15.29 -11.51 -2.92
C ASP A 105 14.95 -11.34 -1.43
N ALA A 106 13.67 -11.50 -1.04
CA ALA A 106 13.17 -11.39 0.33
C ALA A 106 13.59 -10.10 1.10
N TYR A 107 13.55 -8.94 0.44
CA TYR A 107 13.83 -7.65 1.08
C TYR A 107 12.76 -6.59 0.80
N PHE A 108 12.72 -5.58 1.67
CA PHE A 108 11.94 -4.38 1.44
C PHE A 108 12.77 -3.11 1.61
N ILE A 109 12.31 -2.04 0.97
CA ILE A 109 12.83 -0.68 1.13
C ILE A 109 11.69 0.18 1.63
N ARG A 110 11.89 0.87 2.75
CA ARG A 110 10.99 1.94 3.17
C ARG A 110 11.59 3.28 2.85
N SER A 111 10.76 4.19 2.37
CA SER A 111 11.14 5.56 2.09
C SER A 111 10.05 6.53 2.56
N SER A 112 10.45 7.72 2.98
CA SER A 112 9.56 8.83 3.31
C SER A 112 10.22 10.14 2.96
N THR A 113 9.41 11.09 2.48
CA THR A 113 9.82 12.50 2.45
C THR A 113 9.61 13.08 3.84
N ILE A 114 10.55 13.90 4.30
CA ILE A 114 10.50 14.68 5.55
C ILE A 114 11.20 16.00 5.25
N ASP A 115 10.53 17.14 5.43
CA ASP A 115 11.05 18.47 5.10
C ASP A 115 11.69 18.54 3.69
N GLU A 116 10.96 18.03 2.69
CA GLU A 116 11.38 17.91 1.28
C GLU A 116 12.62 17.03 1.01
N LYS A 117 13.21 16.43 2.04
CA LYS A 117 14.31 15.47 1.93
C LYS A 117 13.77 14.05 1.98
N LYS A 118 14.23 13.19 1.08
CA LYS A 118 13.86 11.77 1.07
C LYS A 118 14.86 10.96 1.87
N TYR A 119 14.37 10.08 2.73
CA TYR A 119 15.18 9.13 3.49
C TYR A 119 14.70 7.72 3.19
N CYS A 120 15.61 6.76 3.12
CA CYS A 120 15.26 5.36 2.92
C CYS A 120 16.08 4.42 3.80
N TYR A 121 15.55 3.23 4.08
CA TYR A 121 16.31 2.13 4.67
C TYR A 121 15.87 0.79 4.08
N TYR A 122 16.79 -0.18 4.13
CA TYR A 122 16.59 -1.56 3.68
C TYR A 122 16.39 -2.47 4.88
N ASP A 123 15.60 -3.52 4.72
CA ASP A 123 15.37 -4.55 5.73
C ASP A 123 14.89 -5.83 5.03
N THR A 124 14.82 -6.93 5.78
CA THR A 124 14.37 -8.22 5.24
C THR A 124 12.87 -8.41 5.39
N ILE A 125 12.31 -9.27 4.54
CA ILE A 125 10.93 -9.73 4.60
C ILE A 125 10.91 -11.00 5.48
N PRO A 126 10.57 -10.92 6.79
CA PRO A 126 10.46 -12.12 7.61
C PRO A 126 9.26 -12.96 7.17
N PRO A 127 9.30 -14.29 7.32
CA PRO A 127 8.12 -15.13 7.14
C PRO A 127 7.03 -14.72 8.13
N ARG A 128 5.79 -15.02 7.77
CA ARG A 128 4.61 -14.74 8.60
C ARG A 128 3.82 -16.03 8.78
N ASP A 129 3.46 -16.29 10.02
CA ASP A 129 2.62 -17.42 10.37
C ASP A 129 1.16 -17.09 10.05
N TRP A 130 0.62 -17.80 9.06
CA TRP A 130 -0.77 -17.70 8.63
C TRP A 130 -1.54 -18.94 9.07
N GLU A 131 -2.67 -18.73 9.72
CA GLU A 131 -3.65 -19.78 9.99
C GLU A 131 -4.71 -19.75 8.90
N LEU A 132 -4.61 -20.65 7.92
CA LEU A 132 -5.57 -20.74 6.81
C LEU A 132 -6.90 -21.30 7.32
N THR A 133 -8.01 -20.75 6.83
CA THR A 133 -9.35 -21.29 7.12
C THR A 133 -10.09 -21.64 5.83
N SER A 134 -11.22 -22.35 5.97
CA SER A 134 -12.11 -22.68 4.84
C SER A 134 -13.13 -21.58 4.53
N ASP A 135 -13.13 -20.47 5.28
CA ASP A 135 -14.09 -19.39 5.08
C ASP A 135 -13.84 -18.71 3.74
N THR A 136 -14.94 -18.31 3.07
CA THR A 136 -14.88 -17.63 1.78
C THR A 136 -15.71 -16.37 1.77
N LEU A 137 -15.28 -15.38 0.98
CA LEU A 137 -15.99 -14.11 0.78
C LEU A 137 -15.77 -13.64 -0.66
N THR A 138 -16.79 -13.03 -1.28
CA THR A 138 -16.63 -12.40 -2.60
C THR A 138 -16.38 -10.91 -2.45
N ILE A 139 -15.26 -10.41 -2.99
CA ILE A 139 -14.83 -9.01 -2.89
C ILE A 139 -14.58 -8.49 -4.30
N ALA A 140 -15.34 -7.47 -4.72
CA ALA A 140 -15.27 -6.91 -6.08
C ALA A 140 -15.34 -7.97 -7.21
N GLY A 141 -16.13 -9.03 -7.00
CA GLY A 141 -16.29 -10.15 -7.95
C GLY A 141 -15.26 -11.27 -7.82
N TYR A 142 -14.23 -11.10 -6.97
CA TYR A 142 -13.20 -12.12 -6.73
C TYR A 142 -13.57 -13.01 -5.55
N LYS A 143 -13.43 -14.33 -5.73
CA LYS A 143 -13.56 -15.28 -4.62
C LYS A 143 -12.30 -15.22 -3.75
N CYS A 144 -12.50 -14.94 -2.47
CA CYS A 144 -11.43 -14.82 -1.49
C CYS A 144 -11.53 -15.92 -0.44
N LEU A 145 -10.38 -16.30 0.09
CA LEU A 145 -10.20 -17.20 1.22
C LEU A 145 -9.75 -16.38 2.43
N LYS A 146 -10.04 -16.87 3.63
CA LYS A 146 -9.61 -16.22 4.86
C LYS A 146 -8.32 -16.84 5.41
N ALA A 147 -7.50 -16.00 6.01
CA ALA A 147 -6.43 -16.44 6.90
C ALA A 147 -6.38 -15.56 8.16
N ASN A 148 -6.09 -16.15 9.32
CA ASN A 148 -5.81 -15.41 10.54
C ASN A 148 -4.30 -15.21 10.71
N PHE A 149 -3.94 -14.17 11.47
CA PHE A 149 -2.57 -13.87 11.85
C PHE A 149 -2.53 -13.05 13.13
N GLU A 150 -1.33 -12.83 13.66
CA GLU A 150 -1.10 -11.94 14.80
C GLU A 150 -0.36 -10.67 14.36
N PHE A 151 -0.88 -9.51 14.77
CA PHE A 151 -0.17 -8.24 14.64
C PHE A 151 1.03 -8.23 15.59
N LYS A 152 2.03 -7.39 15.32
CA LYS A 152 3.19 -7.22 16.23
C LYS A 152 2.81 -6.75 17.64
N SER A 153 1.62 -6.19 17.81
CA SER A 153 1.05 -5.80 19.10
C SER A 153 0.48 -6.97 19.92
N GLY A 154 0.40 -8.18 19.36
CA GLY A 154 -0.29 -9.33 19.94
C GLY A 154 -1.79 -9.40 19.62
N GLN A 155 -2.33 -8.40 18.91
CA GLN A 155 -3.75 -8.44 18.51
C GLN A 155 -3.97 -9.46 17.40
N LYS A 156 -5.08 -10.21 17.48
CA LYS A 156 -5.49 -11.12 16.41
C LYS A 156 -6.10 -10.35 15.25
N GLY A 157 -5.62 -10.66 14.05
CA GLY A 157 -6.13 -10.13 12.78
C GLY A 157 -6.61 -11.23 11.86
N PHE A 158 -7.29 -10.81 10.80
CA PHE A 158 -7.65 -11.66 9.68
C PHE A 158 -7.47 -10.92 8.36
N VAL A 159 -7.27 -11.68 7.30
CA VAL A 159 -7.24 -11.17 5.93
C VAL A 159 -8.15 -11.99 5.03
N TRP A 160 -8.60 -11.34 3.96
CA TRP A 160 -9.22 -12.01 2.82
C TRP A 160 -8.27 -11.90 1.63
N TYR A 161 -7.79 -13.03 1.12
CA TYR A 161 -6.87 -13.11 0.00
C TYR A 161 -7.48 -13.84 -1.18
N CYS A 162 -7.10 -13.45 -2.40
CA CYS A 162 -7.65 -13.98 -3.64
C CYS A 162 -6.60 -14.80 -4.40
N PRO A 163 -6.77 -16.14 -4.49
CA PRO A 163 -5.88 -17.01 -5.27
C PRO A 163 -5.88 -16.73 -6.77
N ASP A 164 -6.99 -16.20 -7.32
CA ASP A 164 -7.11 -15.86 -8.75
C ASP A 164 -6.18 -14.69 -9.16
N ILE A 165 -5.64 -13.96 -8.17
CA ILE A 165 -4.58 -12.96 -8.36
C ILE A 165 -3.31 -13.54 -7.71
N PRO A 166 -2.53 -14.37 -8.42
CA PRO A 166 -1.52 -15.25 -7.84
C PRO A 166 -0.20 -14.53 -7.54
N VAL A 167 -0.27 -13.42 -6.81
CA VAL A 167 0.89 -12.72 -6.27
C VAL A 167 0.82 -12.65 -4.75
N PRO A 168 1.94 -12.83 -4.04
CA PRO A 168 1.95 -12.94 -2.58
C PRO A 168 1.98 -11.57 -1.89
N PHE A 169 1.27 -10.57 -2.44
CA PHE A 169 1.29 -9.20 -1.94
C PHE A 169 0.00 -8.81 -1.25
N GLY A 170 0.11 -7.79 -0.40
CA GLY A 170 -0.99 -7.15 0.31
C GLY A 170 -0.55 -5.79 0.83
N PRO A 171 -1.47 -5.02 1.41
CA PRO A 171 -1.16 -3.74 2.01
C PRO A 171 -0.20 -3.88 3.20
N GLU A 172 0.63 -2.86 3.40
CA GLU A 172 1.64 -2.75 4.43
C GLU A 172 2.66 -3.91 4.45
N THR A 173 2.72 -4.62 5.58
CA THR A 173 3.64 -5.73 5.86
C THR A 173 2.96 -7.09 5.72
N LEU A 174 1.84 -7.14 5.01
CA LEU A 174 1.08 -8.36 4.76
C LEU A 174 1.45 -8.91 3.38
N TYR A 175 1.99 -10.12 3.38
CA TYR A 175 2.51 -10.82 2.21
C TYR A 175 2.65 -12.31 2.52
N GLY A 176 2.97 -13.12 1.50
CA GLY A 176 3.33 -14.53 1.66
C GLY A 176 2.17 -15.52 1.60
N LEU A 177 0.94 -15.06 1.37
CA LEU A 177 -0.19 -15.93 1.04
C LEU A 177 -0.15 -16.32 -0.45
N PRO A 178 -0.72 -17.48 -0.85
CA PRO A 178 -0.83 -17.89 -2.25
C PRO A 178 -1.97 -17.14 -2.96
N GLY A 179 -1.87 -15.80 -2.98
CA GLY A 179 -2.87 -14.90 -3.54
C GLY A 179 -2.79 -13.50 -2.95
N PHE A 180 -3.37 -12.53 -3.66
CA PHE A 180 -3.30 -11.13 -3.27
C PHE A 180 -4.31 -10.80 -2.17
N ILE A 181 -3.88 -10.06 -1.14
CA ILE A 181 -4.72 -9.67 0.00
C ILE A 181 -5.59 -8.47 -0.38
N LEU A 182 -6.92 -8.64 -0.36
CA LEU A 182 -7.90 -7.62 -0.71
C LEU A 182 -8.53 -6.93 0.50
N GLU A 183 -8.56 -7.58 1.66
CA GLU A 183 -9.03 -6.96 2.90
C GLU A 183 -8.23 -7.44 4.10
N VAL A 184 -8.14 -6.55 5.09
CA VAL A 184 -7.53 -6.77 6.41
C VAL A 184 -8.50 -6.29 7.46
N GLY A 185 -8.66 -7.07 8.53
CA GLY A 185 -9.39 -6.68 9.71
C GLY A 185 -8.66 -7.07 10.98
N SER A 186 -9.04 -6.42 12.08
CA SER A 186 -8.58 -6.76 13.42
C SER A 186 -9.78 -7.17 14.26
N TYR A 187 -9.66 -8.27 14.99
CA TYR A 187 -10.73 -8.71 15.89
C TYR A 187 -10.83 -7.73 17.06
N ASN A 188 -12.06 -7.41 17.47
CA ASN A 188 -12.36 -6.51 18.59
C ASN A 188 -11.85 -5.06 18.40
N SER A 189 -11.69 -4.60 17.16
CA SER A 189 -11.43 -3.19 16.86
C SER A 189 -12.09 -2.78 15.55
N ASN A 190 -12.18 -1.47 15.31
CA ASN A 190 -12.69 -0.92 14.06
C ASN A 190 -11.61 -0.82 12.96
N PHE A 191 -10.40 -1.33 13.22
CA PHE A 191 -9.33 -1.29 12.24
C PHE A 191 -9.67 -2.16 11.03
N SER A 192 -9.56 -1.57 9.84
CA SER A 192 -9.71 -2.30 8.59
C SER A 192 -8.97 -1.64 7.44
N ILE A 193 -8.47 -2.46 6.52
CA ILE A 193 -7.94 -2.03 5.22
C ILE A 193 -8.79 -2.72 4.17
N LYS A 194 -9.54 -1.96 3.37
CA LYS A 194 -10.50 -2.53 2.43
C LYS A 194 -10.24 -2.10 1.01
N LEU A 195 -10.39 -3.05 0.08
CA LEU A 195 -10.31 -2.76 -1.35
C LEU A 195 -11.29 -1.66 -1.75
N LYS A 196 -10.81 -0.65 -2.47
CA LYS A 196 -11.63 0.37 -3.11
C LYS A 196 -11.67 0.22 -4.61
N LYS A 197 -10.52 -0.06 -5.21
CA LYS A 197 -10.37 -0.19 -6.65
C LYS A 197 -9.26 -1.19 -6.96
N ILE A 198 -9.48 -1.98 -7.98
CA ILE A 198 -8.48 -2.86 -8.57
C ILE A 198 -8.56 -2.76 -10.07
N GLN A 199 -7.41 -2.59 -10.72
CA GLN A 199 -7.30 -2.59 -12.17
C GLN A 199 -6.18 -3.52 -12.58
N ILE A 200 -6.55 -4.55 -13.34
CA ILE A 200 -5.66 -5.59 -13.84
C ILE A 200 -6.12 -5.94 -15.27
N PRO A 201 -5.24 -5.86 -16.29
CA PRO A 201 -3.89 -5.29 -16.26
C PRO A 201 -3.91 -3.75 -16.18
N PHE A 202 -2.84 -3.16 -15.65
CA PHE A 202 -2.65 -1.71 -15.58
C PHE A 202 -1.37 -1.30 -16.29
N ASN A 203 -1.44 -0.66 -17.46
CA ASN A 203 -0.25 -0.32 -18.24
C ASN A 203 0.58 0.79 -17.55
N ASP A 204 1.63 0.40 -16.84
CA ASP A 204 2.53 1.31 -16.14
C ASP A 204 3.98 0.85 -16.28
N ASN A 205 4.79 1.72 -16.88
CA ASN A 205 6.22 1.49 -17.13
C ASN A 205 7.11 2.20 -16.09
N SER A 206 6.53 2.77 -15.02
CA SER A 206 7.30 3.47 -14.00
C SER A 206 8.23 2.51 -13.24
N ASN A 207 9.45 2.99 -12.95
CA ASN A 207 10.37 2.28 -12.07
C ASN A 207 9.75 2.20 -10.67
N LEU A 208 9.62 0.98 -10.14
CA LEU A 208 9.01 0.72 -8.85
C LEU A 208 9.97 1.01 -7.68
N GLN A 209 11.25 1.33 -7.92
CA GLN A 209 12.24 1.52 -6.85
C GLN A 209 12.20 2.94 -6.23
N PRO A 210 11.85 3.08 -4.93
CA PRO A 210 11.57 4.37 -4.30
C PRO A 210 12.79 5.04 -3.64
N CYS A 211 13.94 4.35 -3.51
CA CYS A 211 15.15 4.95 -2.92
C CYS A 211 15.97 5.78 -3.93
N ASN A 212 15.43 6.03 -5.13
CA ASN A 212 16.05 6.96 -6.08
C ASN A 212 16.09 8.37 -5.47
N ASN A 213 17.30 8.95 -5.38
CA ASN A 213 17.55 10.27 -4.79
C ASN A 213 17.15 10.40 -3.31
N ALA A 214 17.12 9.30 -2.56
CA ALA A 214 16.90 9.31 -1.11
C ALA A 214 18.21 9.09 -0.34
N LYS A 215 18.34 9.73 0.81
CA LYS A 215 19.45 9.49 1.75
C LYS A 215 19.24 8.15 2.44
N LEU A 216 20.15 7.20 2.20
CA LEU A 216 20.20 5.94 2.93
C LEU A 216 20.56 6.19 4.41
N VAL A 217 19.76 5.65 5.32
CA VAL A 217 19.93 5.74 6.77
C VAL A 217 19.70 4.38 7.42
N THR A 218 20.11 4.22 8.68
CA THR A 218 19.76 3.01 9.44
C THR A 218 18.27 3.02 9.83
N LYS A 219 17.71 1.84 10.10
CA LYS A 219 16.33 1.71 10.61
C LYS A 219 16.07 2.54 11.86
N ALA A 220 17.03 2.58 12.79
CA ALA A 220 16.92 3.36 14.03
C ALA A 220 16.92 4.88 13.75
N GLN A 221 17.80 5.35 12.86
CA GLN A 221 17.82 6.75 12.42
C GLN A 221 16.51 7.13 11.72
N TYR A 222 16.01 6.26 10.83
CA TYR A 222 14.75 6.44 10.14
C TYR A 222 13.57 6.58 11.11
N GLN A 223 13.48 5.70 12.10
CA GLN A 223 12.44 5.75 13.13
C GLN A 223 12.48 7.06 13.92
N LYS A 224 13.68 7.53 14.28
CA LYS A 224 13.84 8.83 14.96
C LYS A 224 13.32 9.99 14.11
N LEU A 225 13.70 10.04 12.83
CA LEU A 225 13.25 11.09 11.89
C LEU A 225 11.72 11.10 11.73
N ILE A 226 11.10 9.93 11.58
CA ILE A 226 9.64 9.83 11.45
C ILE A 226 8.93 10.27 12.74
N ASN A 227 9.43 9.89 13.91
CA ASN A 227 8.84 10.28 15.19
C ASN A 227 8.93 11.80 15.40
N GLU A 228 10.07 12.41 15.08
CA GLU A 228 10.24 13.86 15.13
C GLU A 228 9.30 14.58 14.16
N ASN A 229 9.17 14.10 12.92
CA ASN A 229 8.25 14.65 11.93
C ASN A 229 6.79 14.57 12.39
N ASN A 230 6.35 13.41 12.89
CA ASN A 230 4.99 13.23 13.39
C ASN A 230 4.68 14.18 14.56
N ASN A 231 5.61 14.34 15.51
CA ASN A 231 5.45 15.27 16.63
C ASN A 231 5.34 16.73 16.16
N ASN A 232 6.12 17.13 15.15
CA ASN A 232 6.05 18.47 14.57
C ASN A 232 4.73 18.70 13.83
N PHE A 233 4.29 17.70 13.06
CA PHE A 233 3.00 17.71 12.38
C PHE A 233 1.85 17.86 13.39
N GLU A 234 1.83 17.09 14.47
CA GLU A 234 0.81 17.21 15.52
C GLU A 234 0.76 18.62 16.13
N LYS A 235 1.92 19.19 16.45
CA LYS A 235 2.00 20.58 16.96
C LYS A 235 1.45 21.59 15.96
N MET A 236 1.80 21.46 14.68
CA MET A 236 1.29 22.32 13.61
C MET A 236 -0.23 22.20 13.48
N MET A 237 -0.77 20.98 13.49
CA MET A 237 -2.21 20.74 13.42
C MET A 237 -2.96 21.37 14.59
N LEU A 238 -2.42 21.29 15.81
CA LEU A 238 -2.99 21.94 16.99
C LEU A 238 -2.97 23.48 16.89
N GLN A 239 -1.99 24.07 16.22
CA GLN A 239 -1.94 25.52 15.99
C GLN A 239 -2.99 25.96 14.97
N LEU A 240 -3.10 25.25 13.84
CA LEU A 240 -4.08 25.54 12.79
C LEU A 240 -5.54 25.42 13.27
N GLN A 241 -5.78 24.56 14.26
CA GLN A 241 -7.10 24.42 14.92
C GLN A 241 -7.41 25.55 15.90
N LYS A 242 -6.40 26.27 16.42
CA LYS A 242 -6.57 27.37 17.39
C LYS A 242 -6.61 28.75 16.73
N SER A 243 -6.09 28.87 15.51
CA SER A 243 -5.99 30.12 14.76
C SER A 243 -7.22 30.47 13.93
N ASN A 244 -8.29 29.66 13.99
CA ASN A 244 -9.58 29.85 13.32
C ASN A 244 -10.72 29.63 14.32
#